data_AF-A0A2S9YI54-F1
#
_entry.id   AF-A0A2S9YI54-F1
#
_cell.length_a   1.000
_cell.length_b   1.000
_cell.length_c   1.000
_cell.angle_alpha   90.00
_cell.angle_beta   90.00
_cell.angle_gamma   90.00
#
_symmetry.space_group_name_H-M   'P 1'
#
loop_
_entity.id
_entity.type
_entity.pdbx_description
1 polymer ?
#
loop_
_entity_poly.entity_id
_entity_poly.type
_entity_poly.pdbx_seq_one_letter_code
_entity_poly.pdbx_strand_id
1 'polypeptide(L)'
;MGNDASTPLRTCRYPPNLRRVSKDDHIEFDGVVIEVLTGGMFRVKIDEDHSVIAHLAGKMRKFRIKVVLGDRVKVAVSPYDPNRGRIIYRVR
;
A
#
# COMPACT_ATOMS: atom_id res chain seq x y z
N MET A 1 -42.35 22.04 -37.78
CA MET A 1 -40.89 22.23 -37.92
C MET A 1 -40.47 23.26 -36.89
N GLY A 2 -39.68 23.03 -35.86
CA GLY A 2 -39.06 21.85 -35.28
C GLY A 2 -38.90 22.16 -33.78
N ASN A 3 -39.14 21.17 -32.91
CA ASN A 3 -38.11 20.34 -32.27
C ASN A 3 -37.75 20.91 -30.89
N ASP A 4 -38.29 20.31 -29.83
CA ASP A 4 -37.62 19.28 -29.01
C ASP A 4 -36.83 19.96 -27.87
N ALA A 5 -37.44 20.06 -26.70
CA ALA A 5 -37.28 19.06 -25.64
C ALA A 5 -35.89 19.13 -24.96
N SER A 6 -35.90 19.70 -23.76
CA SER A 6 -35.22 19.17 -22.57
C SER A 6 -33.80 18.62 -22.76
N THR A 7 -32.78 19.46 -22.52
CA THR A 7 -31.44 18.95 -22.20
C THR A 7 -31.29 18.89 -20.67
N PRO A 8 -31.34 17.70 -20.04
CA PRO A 8 -30.98 17.59 -18.63
C PRO A 8 -29.46 17.71 -18.51
N LEU A 9 -28.97 18.66 -17.70
CA LEU A 9 -27.60 18.64 -17.19
C LEU A 9 -27.44 17.50 -16.20
N ARG A 10 -27.45 16.27 -16.71
CA ARG A 10 -27.33 15.04 -15.93
C ARG A 10 -26.34 14.14 -16.64
N THR A 11 -25.10 14.21 -16.19
CA THR A 11 -24.24 13.06 -15.88
C THR A 11 -22.88 13.63 -15.47
N CYS A 12 -22.55 13.47 -14.20
CA CYS A 12 -21.20 13.65 -13.71
C CYS A 12 -20.28 12.81 -14.60
N ARG A 13 -19.43 13.51 -15.33
CA ARG A 13 -18.39 12.96 -16.18
C ARG A 13 -17.24 12.53 -15.26
N TYR A 14 -17.21 11.28 -14.84
CA TYR A 14 -15.98 10.67 -14.32
C TYR A 14 -15.31 9.90 -15.47
N PRO A 15 -14.19 10.37 -16.02
CA PRO A 15 -13.42 9.57 -16.97
C PRO A 15 -12.80 8.36 -16.23
N PRO A 16 -13.05 7.11 -16.65
CA PRO A 16 -12.43 5.93 -16.06
C PRO A 16 -11.03 5.74 -16.65
N ASN A 17 -10.10 6.64 -16.33
CA ASN A 17 -8.69 6.48 -16.70
C ASN A 17 -7.82 6.56 -15.46
N LEU A 18 -8.04 5.63 -14.51
CA LEU A 18 -7.08 5.38 -13.45
C LEU A 18 -5.88 4.65 -14.07
N ARG A 19 -4.97 5.46 -14.60
CA ARG A 19 -3.62 5.09 -15.05
C ARG A 19 -3.07 4.05 -14.07
N ARG A 20 -2.90 2.80 -14.52
CA ARG A 20 -2.08 1.81 -13.83
C ARG A 20 -0.67 2.38 -13.82
N VAL A 21 -0.33 3.17 -12.81
CA VAL A 21 1.06 3.42 -12.45
C VAL A 21 1.66 2.04 -12.20
N SER A 22 2.64 1.67 -13.03
CA SER A 22 3.34 0.40 -13.00
C SER A 22 3.67 0.06 -11.56
N LYS A 23 3.16 -1.09 -11.10
CA LYS A 23 3.15 -1.49 -9.68
C LYS A 23 4.53 -1.89 -9.15
N ASP A 24 5.58 -1.71 -9.93
CA ASP A 24 6.80 -2.51 -9.79
C ASP A 24 8.07 -1.72 -9.45
N ASP A 25 8.05 -0.39 -9.42
CA ASP A 25 9.18 0.39 -8.90
C ASP A 25 9.12 0.48 -7.37
N HIS A 26 9.04 -0.66 -6.69
CA HIS A 26 9.21 -0.72 -5.23
C HIS A 26 10.54 -1.39 -4.93
N ILE A 27 11.32 -0.78 -4.05
CA ILE A 27 12.58 -1.34 -3.59
C ILE A 27 12.27 -2.23 -2.39
N GLU A 28 12.75 -3.47 -2.44
CA GLU A 28 12.57 -4.43 -1.37
C GLU A 28 13.69 -4.29 -0.34
N PHE A 29 13.31 -4.22 0.93
CA PHE A 29 14.20 -4.16 2.07
C PHE A 29 13.84 -5.25 3.07
N ASP A 30 14.86 -5.82 3.71
CA ASP A 30 14.69 -6.74 4.83
C ASP A 30 14.70 -5.94 6.15
N GLY A 31 13.81 -6.28 7.07
CA GLY A 31 13.73 -5.59 8.35
C GLY A 31 13.06 -6.41 9.45
N VAL A 32 13.06 -5.88 10.66
CA VAL A 32 12.47 -6.50 11.86
C VAL A 32 11.31 -5.66 12.37
N VAL A 33 10.20 -6.31 12.70
CA VAL A 33 9.03 -5.64 13.29
C VAL A 33 9.33 -5.28 14.74
N ILE A 34 9.35 -3.99 15.06
CA ILE A 34 9.62 -3.51 16.42
C ILE A 34 8.36 -3.20 17.20
N GLU A 35 7.31 -2.71 16.54
CA GLU A 35 6.06 -2.30 17.18
C GLU A 35 4.87 -2.58 16.28
N VAL A 36 3.74 -2.91 16.89
CA VAL A 36 2.44 -3.04 16.21
C VAL A 36 1.59 -1.84 16.60
N LEU A 37 1.17 -1.05 15.61
CA LEU A 37 0.30 0.10 15.83
C LEU A 37 -1.17 -0.30 15.60
N THR A 38 -2.07 0.41 16.28
CA THR A 38 -3.51 0.30 16.05
C THR A 38 -3.86 0.72 14.62
N GLY A 39 -4.68 -0.07 13.94
CA GLY A 39 -5.07 0.17 12.54
C GLY A 39 -4.39 -0.73 11.49
N GLY A 40 -3.65 -1.75 11.93
CA GLY A 40 -2.99 -2.70 11.01
C GLY A 40 -1.74 -2.12 10.36
N MET A 41 -1.15 -1.11 11.01
CA MET A 41 0.16 -0.56 10.69
C MET A 41 1.21 -1.20 11.61
N PHE A 42 2.41 -1.38 11.08
CA PHE A 42 3.52 -1.99 11.76
C PHE A 42 4.73 -1.08 11.61
N ARG A 43 5.47 -0.89 12.69
CA ARG A 43 6.75 -0.20 12.63
C ARG A 43 7.83 -1.25 12.40
N VAL A 44 8.52 -1.13 11.26
CA VAL A 44 9.58 -2.03 10.85
C VAL A 44 10.89 -1.27 10.87
N LYS A 45 11.90 -1.85 11.50
CA LYS A 45 13.27 -1.36 11.51
C LYS A 45 14.04 -2.06 10.39
N ILE A 46 14.51 -1.30 9.40
CA ILE A 46 15.26 -1.83 8.25
C ILE A 46 16.77 -1.76 8.57
N ASP A 47 17.23 -0.56 8.92
CA ASP A 47 18.58 -0.25 9.36
C ASP A 47 18.58 0.30 10.80
N GLU A 48 19.76 0.55 11.37
CA GLU A 48 19.89 0.97 12.78
C GLU A 48 19.14 2.27 13.10
N ASP A 49 19.10 3.20 12.15
CA ASP A 49 18.46 4.53 12.28
C ASP A 49 17.16 4.70 11.47
N HIS A 50 16.78 3.73 10.63
CA HIS A 50 15.61 3.87 9.75
C HIS A 50 14.45 2.99 10.19
N SER A 51 13.38 3.65 10.64
CA SER A 51 12.10 3.01 10.93
C SER A 51 11.06 3.40 9.89
N VAL A 52 10.33 2.42 9.37
CA VAL A 52 9.30 2.60 8.35
C VAL A 52 7.95 2.17 8.91
N ILE A 53 6.91 2.93 8.59
CA ILE A 53 5.54 2.55 8.88
C ILE A 53 5.01 1.77 7.68
N ALA A 54 4.78 0.48 7.87
CA ALA A 54 4.33 -0.42 6.83
C ALA A 54 2.96 -1.02 7.14
N HIS A 55 2.16 -1.22 6.09
CA HIS A 55 0.90 -1.95 6.17
C HIS A 55 1.03 -3.29 5.44
N LEU A 56 0.15 -4.24 5.77
CA LEU A 56 0.13 -5.54 5.12
C LEU A 56 -0.22 -5.40 3.64
N ALA A 57 0.56 -6.03 2.76
CA ALA A 57 0.18 -6.15 1.36
C ALA A 57 -1.15 -6.91 1.25
N GLY A 58 -1.96 -6.55 0.24
CA GLY A 58 -3.22 -7.25 -0.02
C GLY A 58 -3.05 -8.76 -0.20
N LYS A 59 -1.90 -9.20 -0.73
CA LYS A 59 -1.52 -10.62 -0.82
C LYS A 59 -1.50 -11.28 0.56
N MET A 60 -0.84 -10.68 1.54
CA MET A 60 -0.76 -11.21 2.91
C MET A 60 -2.14 -11.30 3.59
N ARG A 61 -3.02 -10.31 3.38
CA ARG A 61 -4.39 -10.37 3.91
C ARG A 61 -5.17 -11.57 3.36
N LYS A 62 -4.99 -11.91 2.08
CA LYS A 62 -5.61 -13.10 1.47
C LYS A 62 -5.09 -14.40 2.08
N PHE A 63 -3.79 -14.49 2.34
CA PHE A 63 -3.16 -15.68 2.95
C PHE A 63 -3.30 -15.74 4.48
N ARG A 64 -4.01 -14.79 5.12
CA ARG A 64 -4.21 -14.72 6.58
C ARG A 64 -2.90 -14.79 7.38
N ILE A 65 -1.82 -14.22 6.84
CA ILE A 65 -0.51 -14.22 7.50
C ILE A 65 -0.58 -13.25 8.68
N LYS A 66 -0.24 -13.75 9.88
CA LYS A 66 -0.10 -12.95 11.10
C LYS A 66 1.36 -12.57 11.29
N VAL A 67 1.57 -11.29 11.56
CA VAL A 67 2.89 -10.72 11.88
C VAL A 67 2.90 -10.44 13.37
N VAL A 68 3.93 -10.93 14.08
CA VAL A 68 4.15 -10.65 15.50
C VAL A 68 5.36 -9.74 15.69
N LEU A 69 5.51 -9.20 16.90
CA LEU A 69 6.69 -8.42 17.28
C LEU A 69 7.94 -9.30 17.21
N GLY A 70 9.04 -8.75 16.67
CA GLY A 70 10.30 -9.47 16.49
C GLY A 70 10.40 -10.33 15.23
N ASP A 71 9.36 -10.38 14.40
CA ASP A 71 9.43 -11.10 13.12
C ASP A 71 10.31 -10.39 12.10
N ARG A 72 11.06 -11.19 11.32
CA ARG A 72 11.77 -10.72 10.13
C ARG A 72 10.81 -10.66 8.95
N VAL A 73 10.73 -9.50 8.31
CA VAL A 73 9.80 -9.23 7.22
C VAL A 73 10.51 -8.50 6.08
N LYS A 74 10.04 -8.75 4.86
CA LYS A 74 10.40 -7.98 3.68
C LYS A 74 9.38 -6.88 3.44
N VAL A 75 9.88 -5.67 3.36
CA VAL A 75 9.10 -4.45 3.13
C VAL A 75 9.46 -3.90 1.74
N ALA A 76 8.45 -3.74 0.89
CA ALA A 76 8.55 -2.92 -0.31
C ALA A 76 8.32 -1.46 0.06
N VAL A 77 9.31 -0.64 -0.22
CA VAL A 77 9.27 0.80 -0.02
C VAL A 77 9.24 1.47 -1.40
N SER A 78 8.38 2.46 -1.56
CA SER A 78 8.40 3.26 -2.79
C SER A 78 9.56 4.25 -2.73
N PRO A 79 10.35 4.43 -3.81
CA PRO A 79 11.50 5.34 -3.83
C PRO A 79 11.12 6.81 -3.59
N TYR A 80 9.83 7.13 -3.71
CA TYR A 80 9.28 8.46 -3.46
C TYR A 80 9.07 8.76 -1.96
N ASP A 81 8.83 7.73 -1.14
CA ASP A 81 8.49 7.87 0.29
C ASP A 81 9.16 6.77 1.13
N PRO A 82 10.40 6.97 1.61
CA PRO A 82 11.13 5.95 2.37
C PRO A 82 10.46 5.57 3.70
N ASN A 83 9.64 6.46 4.27
CA ASN A 83 8.94 6.25 5.54
C ASN A 83 7.66 5.39 5.42
N ARG A 84 7.19 5.14 4.19
CA ARG A 84 5.96 4.35 3.96
C ARG A 84 6.28 3.09 3.17
N GLY A 85 5.87 1.97 3.75
CA GLY A 85 6.16 0.64 3.18
C GLY A 85 4.94 -0.28 3.07
N ARG A 86 5.14 -1.37 2.35
CA ARG A 86 4.23 -2.51 2.26
C ARG A 86 4.96 -3.78 2.65
N ILE A 87 4.41 -4.53 3.60
CA ILE A 87 5.00 -5.82 3.96
C ILE A 87 4.56 -6.86 2.92
N ILE A 88 5.52 -7.38 2.15
CA ILE A 88 5.27 -8.37 1.09
C ILE A 88 5.36 -9.79 1.64
N TYR A 89 6.40 -10.05 2.43
CA TYR A 89 6.78 -11.40 2.81
C TYR A 89 7.32 -11.46 4.24
N ARG A 90 7.23 -12.62 4.87
CA ARG A 90 7.83 -12.93 6.17
C ARG A 90 8.92 -13.97 5.95
N VAL A 91 10.17 -13.61 6.26
CA VAL A 91 11.31 -14.52 6.16
C VAL A 91 11.27 -15.42 7.40
N ARG A 92 11.20 -16.73 7.18
CA ARG A 92 11.07 -17.73 8.25
C ARG A 92 12.42 -18.28 8.65
#